data_AF-A0A5B0NAT4-F1
#
_entry.id   AF-A0A5B0NAT4-F1
#
_cell.length_a   1.000
_cell.length_b   1.000
_cell.length_c   1.000
_cell.angle_alpha   90.00
_cell.angle_beta   90.00
_cell.angle_gamma   90.00
#
_symmetry.space_group_name_H-M   'P 1'
#
loop_
_entity.id
_entity.type
_entity.pdbx_description
1 polymer ?
#
loop_
_entity_poly.entity_id
_entity_poly.type
_entity_poly.pdbx_seq_one_letter_code
_entity_poly.pdbx_strand_id
1 'polypeptide(L)'
;MAPKTSTMAIHMTVKDAPFRYKEIFFWTAYDVFEYVLEEYGNYIREGQMTEEGVTAVAIHEALYSRCRYLASMRNDVNGDPYVVWGDQEAPDLSNIPDSRAKELLEKHWHQFVVTAATACARESKRHSDL
;
A
#
# COMPACT_ATOMS: atom_id res chain seq x y z
N MET A 1 -14.50 -20.39 -2.88
CA MET A 1 -14.18 -18.99 -3.23
C MET A 1 -13.79 -18.30 -1.93
N ALA A 2 -12.63 -17.65 -1.87
CA ALA A 2 -12.29 -16.88 -0.70
C ALA A 2 -13.19 -15.63 -0.62
N PRO A 3 -13.49 -15.12 0.58
CA PRO A 3 -14.19 -13.84 0.73
C PRO A 3 -13.35 -12.72 0.14
N LYS A 4 -13.99 -11.75 -0.53
CA LYS A 4 -13.32 -10.58 -1.10
C LYS A 4 -13.18 -9.47 -0.06
N THR A 5 -12.12 -8.69 -0.18
CA THR A 5 -11.93 -7.45 0.57
C THR A 5 -11.31 -6.38 -0.32
N SER A 6 -11.73 -5.13 -0.10
CA SER A 6 -11.23 -3.93 -0.78
C SER A 6 -10.52 -2.97 0.17
N THR A 7 -10.33 -3.32 1.45
CA THR A 7 -9.78 -2.40 2.48
C THR A 7 -8.45 -1.79 2.04
N MET A 8 -7.49 -2.61 1.62
CA MET A 8 -6.18 -2.12 1.17
C MET A 8 -6.28 -1.33 -0.14
N ALA A 9 -7.17 -1.73 -1.05
CA ALA A 9 -7.40 -1.03 -2.32
C ALA A 9 -7.98 0.38 -2.11
N ILE A 10 -8.96 0.52 -1.21
CA ILE A 10 -9.52 1.81 -0.83
C ILE A 10 -8.43 2.69 -0.23
N HIS A 11 -7.66 2.16 0.71
CA HIS A 11 -6.58 2.92 1.37
C HIS A 11 -5.40 3.25 0.45
N MET A 12 -5.27 2.57 -0.70
CA MET A 12 -4.29 2.93 -1.71
C MET A 12 -4.62 4.31 -2.33
N THR A 13 -5.90 4.61 -2.59
CA THR A 13 -6.30 5.77 -3.41
C THR A 13 -7.11 6.84 -2.67
N VAL A 14 -7.66 6.54 -1.50
CA VAL A 14 -8.51 7.48 -0.75
C VAL A 14 -7.73 8.69 -0.24
N LYS A 15 -8.37 9.88 -0.31
CA LYS A 15 -7.85 11.17 0.16
C LYS A 15 -8.65 11.68 1.37
N ASP A 16 -8.48 11.07 2.52
CA ASP A 16 -9.19 11.43 3.77
C ASP A 16 -8.37 12.37 4.67
N ALA A 17 -7.11 12.04 4.94
CA ALA A 17 -6.20 12.78 5.81
C ALA A 17 -4.76 12.66 5.32
N PRO A 18 -3.94 13.72 5.47
CA PRO A 18 -2.54 13.63 5.13
C PRO A 18 -1.83 12.74 6.13
N PHE A 19 -0.84 12.00 5.66
CA PHE A 19 0.03 11.19 6.49
C PHE A 19 1.48 11.37 6.07
N ARG A 20 2.38 11.03 6.98
CA ARG A 20 3.81 11.26 6.78
C ARG A 20 4.49 9.98 6.28
N TYR A 21 5.30 10.13 5.25
CA TYR A 21 6.30 9.14 4.86
C TYR A 21 7.67 9.82 4.86
N LYS A 22 8.61 9.32 5.67
CA LYS A 22 9.86 10.01 6.01
C LYS A 22 9.57 11.43 6.54
N GLU A 23 10.06 12.48 5.88
CA GLU A 23 9.83 13.88 6.23
C GLU A 23 8.85 14.59 5.27
N ILE A 24 8.12 13.84 4.44
CA ILE A 24 7.20 14.37 3.42
C ILE A 24 5.76 13.96 3.75
N PHE A 25 4.82 14.87 3.51
CA PHE A 25 3.39 14.62 3.67
C PHE A 25 2.74 14.21 2.34
N PHE A 26 1.94 13.16 2.39
CA PHE A 26 1.21 12.62 1.26
C PHE A 26 -0.27 12.51 1.59
N TRP A 27 -1.11 12.57 0.56
CA TRP A 27 -2.57 12.47 0.68
C TRP A 27 -3.07 11.06 0.38
N THR A 28 -2.42 10.33 -0.53
CA THR A 28 -2.73 8.94 -0.85
C THR A 28 -1.53 8.03 -0.65
N ALA A 29 -1.78 6.74 -0.42
CA ALA A 29 -0.71 5.75 -0.45
C ALA A 29 -0.18 5.56 -1.88
N TYR A 30 -0.98 5.79 -2.91
CA TYR A 30 -0.52 5.79 -4.30
C TYR A 30 0.60 6.81 -4.54
N ASP A 31 0.47 8.04 -4.02
CA ASP A 31 1.52 9.07 -4.15
C ASP A 31 2.84 8.61 -3.48
N VAL A 32 2.74 7.91 -2.33
CA VAL A 32 3.93 7.32 -1.67
C VAL A 32 4.51 6.20 -2.51
N PHE A 33 3.67 5.35 -3.09
CA PHE A 33 4.10 4.27 -3.96
C PHE A 33 4.88 4.80 -5.17
N GLU A 34 4.36 5.83 -5.85
CA GLU A 34 5.07 6.50 -6.95
C GLU A 34 6.41 7.08 -6.50
N TYR A 35 6.41 7.79 -5.36
CA TYR A 35 7.61 8.38 -4.79
C TYR A 35 8.68 7.33 -4.47
N VAL A 36 8.30 6.20 -3.86
CA VAL A 36 9.24 5.11 -3.53
C VAL A 36 9.77 4.45 -4.80
N LEU A 37 8.92 4.22 -5.81
CA LEU A 37 9.38 3.69 -7.10
C LEU A 37 10.43 4.60 -7.76
N GLU A 38 10.22 5.92 -7.73
CA GLU A 38 11.16 6.89 -8.28
C GLU A 38 12.46 6.91 -7.48
N GLU A 39 12.37 7.00 -6.16
CA GLU A 39 13.53 7.02 -5.25
C GLU A 39 14.41 5.79 -5.44
N TYR A 40 13.79 4.61 -5.60
CA TYR A 40 14.51 3.36 -5.78
C TYR A 40 14.87 3.04 -7.24
N GLY A 41 14.46 3.89 -8.19
CA GLY A 41 14.70 3.69 -9.63
C GLY A 41 16.19 3.69 -10.02
N ASN A 42 17.07 4.28 -9.21
CA ASN A 42 18.52 4.20 -9.41
C ASN A 42 19.05 2.79 -9.10
N TYR A 43 18.56 2.14 -8.04
CA TYR A 43 18.98 0.78 -7.67
C TYR A 43 18.64 -0.27 -8.74
N ILE A 44 17.55 -0.06 -9.48
CA ILE A 44 17.21 -0.88 -10.65
C ILE A 44 18.22 -0.68 -11.77
N ARG A 45 18.55 0.58 -12.10
CA ARG A 45 19.51 0.92 -13.15
C ARG A 45 20.91 0.40 -12.87
N GLU A 46 21.30 0.36 -11.60
CA GLU A 46 22.59 -0.16 -11.13
C GLU A 46 22.60 -1.69 -10.98
N GLY A 47 21.48 -2.37 -11.24
CA GLY A 47 21.38 -3.83 -11.13
C GLY A 47 21.38 -4.36 -9.70
N GLN A 48 21.17 -3.49 -8.70
CA GLN A 48 21.14 -3.86 -7.28
C GLN A 48 19.78 -4.40 -6.84
N MET A 49 18.71 -4.02 -7.54
CA MET A 49 17.35 -4.50 -7.29
C MET A 49 16.60 -4.78 -8.60
N THR A 50 15.64 -5.69 -8.55
CA THR A 50 14.70 -5.92 -9.66
C THR A 50 13.53 -4.94 -9.57
N GLU A 51 12.88 -4.67 -10.70
CA GLU A 51 11.64 -3.87 -10.74
C GLU A 51 10.54 -4.47 -9.87
N GLU A 52 10.40 -5.80 -9.89
CA GLU A 52 9.48 -6.53 -9.02
C GLU A 52 9.82 -6.32 -7.54
N GLY A 53 11.11 -6.40 -7.17
CA GLY A 53 11.54 -6.19 -5.79
C GLY A 53 11.29 -4.76 -5.29
N VAL A 54 11.56 -3.76 -6.12
CA VAL A 54 11.25 -2.36 -5.80
C VAL A 54 9.73 -2.13 -5.71
N THR A 55 8.94 -2.77 -6.57
CA THR A 55 7.47 -2.72 -6.52
C THR A 55 6.93 -3.31 -5.21
N ALA A 56 7.48 -4.44 -4.76
CA ALA A 56 7.12 -5.05 -3.48
C ALA A 56 7.40 -4.11 -2.30
N VAL A 57 8.57 -3.46 -2.29
CA VAL A 57 8.94 -2.46 -1.27
C VAL A 57 7.99 -1.27 -1.32
N ALA A 58 7.71 -0.74 -2.51
CA ALA A 58 6.84 0.43 -2.67
C ALA A 58 5.41 0.18 -2.18
N ILE A 59 4.80 -0.97 -2.54
CA ILE A 59 3.46 -1.33 -2.05
C ILE A 59 3.45 -1.42 -0.52
N HIS A 60 4.46 -2.08 0.05
CA HIS A 60 4.58 -2.24 1.49
C HIS A 60 4.72 -0.90 2.21
N GLU A 61 5.69 -0.07 1.82
CA GLU A 61 5.96 1.22 2.45
C GLU A 61 4.76 2.18 2.34
N ALA A 62 4.12 2.23 1.17
CA ALA A 62 2.95 3.07 0.93
C ALA A 62 1.79 2.76 1.91
N LEU A 63 1.38 1.49 1.97
CA LEU A 63 0.26 1.08 2.80
C LEU A 63 0.61 1.01 4.29
N TYR A 64 1.81 0.53 4.63
CA TYR A 64 2.26 0.43 6.02
C TYR A 64 2.44 1.82 6.65
N SER A 65 3.07 2.77 5.95
CA SER A 65 3.23 4.13 6.46
C SER A 65 1.87 4.79 6.71
N ARG A 66 0.94 4.68 5.76
CA ARG A 66 -0.43 5.15 5.93
C ARG A 66 -1.10 4.52 7.15
N CYS A 67 -1.03 3.20 7.31
CA CYS A 67 -1.61 2.48 8.44
C CYS A 67 -0.99 2.92 9.78
N ARG A 68 0.32 3.15 9.82
CA ARG A 68 1.03 3.60 11.02
C ARG A 68 0.57 4.99 11.47
N TYR A 69 0.31 5.90 10.54
CA TYR A 69 -0.08 7.27 10.89
C TYR A 69 -1.59 7.46 11.05
N LEU A 70 -2.41 6.81 10.24
CA LEU A 70 -3.86 7.07 10.20
C LEU A 70 -4.64 6.05 11.02
N ALA A 71 -5.33 6.53 12.05
CA ALA A 71 -6.23 5.72 12.86
C ALA A 71 -7.43 5.20 12.05
N SER A 72 -7.90 5.94 11.03
CA SER A 72 -8.97 5.50 10.14
C SER A 72 -8.61 4.17 9.47
N MET A 73 -7.44 4.10 8.84
CA MET A 73 -6.96 2.86 8.21
C MET A 73 -6.81 1.71 9.22
N ARG A 74 -6.30 1.98 10.42
CA ARG A 74 -6.20 0.92 11.46
C ARG A 74 -7.56 0.39 11.88
N ASN A 75 -8.54 1.27 12.03
CA ASN A 75 -9.90 0.88 12.40
C ASN A 75 -10.54 0.03 11.31
N ASP A 76 -10.38 0.41 10.04
CA ASP A 76 -10.90 -0.36 8.91
C ASP A 76 -10.22 -1.73 8.80
N VAL A 77 -8.90 -1.78 8.96
CA VAL A 77 -8.12 -3.03 8.98
C VAL A 77 -8.55 -3.95 10.14
N ASN A 78 -8.80 -3.40 11.33
CA ASN A 78 -9.30 -4.17 12.47
C ASN A 78 -10.76 -4.62 12.28
N GLY A 79 -11.57 -3.83 11.59
CA GLY A 79 -12.97 -4.13 11.27
C GLY A 79 -13.15 -5.13 10.12
N ASP A 80 -12.10 -5.36 9.32
CA ASP A 80 -12.11 -6.30 8.22
C ASP A 80 -11.45 -7.64 8.61
N PRO A 81 -12.25 -8.68 8.93
CA PRO A 81 -11.69 -9.97 9.29
C PRO A 81 -10.93 -10.60 8.12
N TYR A 82 -11.21 -10.27 6.87
CA TYR A 82 -10.63 -10.92 5.70
C TYR A 82 -9.38 -10.22 5.17
N VAL A 83 -8.93 -9.13 5.79
CA VAL A 83 -7.86 -8.27 5.28
C VAL A 83 -6.53 -8.99 4.99
N VAL A 84 -6.22 -10.10 5.67
CA VAL A 84 -4.98 -10.88 5.46
C VAL A 84 -5.17 -12.12 4.60
N TRP A 85 -6.36 -12.72 4.56
CA TRP A 85 -6.57 -14.04 3.93
C TRP A 85 -7.69 -14.08 2.88
N GLY A 86 -8.39 -12.96 2.68
CA GLY A 86 -9.37 -12.77 1.61
C GLY A 86 -8.71 -12.37 0.29
N ASP A 87 -9.46 -12.57 -0.79
CA ASP A 87 -9.09 -12.11 -2.13
C ASP A 87 -9.10 -10.58 -2.14
N GLN A 88 -7.91 -9.99 -2.35
CA GLN A 88 -7.72 -8.54 -2.33
C GLN A 88 -8.10 -7.95 -3.67
N GLU A 89 -9.16 -7.14 -3.70
CA GLU A 89 -9.52 -6.37 -4.88
C GLU A 89 -8.41 -5.38 -5.23
N ALA A 90 -8.18 -5.14 -6.52
CA ALA A 90 -7.22 -4.14 -6.98
C ALA A 90 -7.76 -2.72 -6.75
N PRO A 91 -6.90 -1.73 -6.48
CA PRO A 91 -7.33 -0.34 -6.36
C PRO A 91 -7.91 0.18 -7.68
N ASP A 92 -8.93 1.04 -7.60
CA ASP A 92 -9.46 1.73 -8.77
C ASP A 92 -8.51 2.88 -9.16
N LEU A 93 -7.79 2.69 -10.27
CA LEU A 93 -6.85 3.65 -10.83
C LEU A 93 -7.39 4.35 -12.08
N SER A 94 -8.70 4.25 -12.36
CA SER A 94 -9.33 4.82 -13.56
C SER A 94 -9.15 6.34 -13.68
N ASN A 95 -9.08 7.04 -12.55
CA ASN A 95 -8.88 8.48 -12.48
C ASN A 95 -7.40 8.91 -12.45
N ILE A 96 -6.47 7.95 -12.51
CA ILE A 96 -5.03 8.20 -12.47
C ILE A 96 -4.48 8.11 -13.90
N PRO A 97 -3.72 9.12 -14.37
CA PRO A 97 -3.06 9.08 -15.68
C PRO A 97 -2.19 7.84 -15.84
N ASP A 98 -2.05 7.37 -17.08
CA ASP A 98 -1.19 6.23 -17.35
C ASP A 98 0.27 6.54 -17.04
N SER A 99 0.87 5.66 -16.24
CA SER A 99 2.24 5.78 -15.77
C SER A 99 2.84 4.39 -15.54
N ARG A 100 4.18 4.30 -15.53
CA ARG A 100 4.88 3.07 -15.16
C ARG A 100 4.48 2.59 -13.77
N ALA A 101 4.21 3.51 -12.84
CA ALA A 101 3.77 3.16 -11.50
C ALA A 101 2.40 2.48 -11.53
N LYS A 102 1.43 3.05 -12.26
CA LYS A 102 0.11 2.43 -12.46
C LYS A 102 0.23 1.01 -13.01
N GLU A 103 1.01 0.81 -14.08
CA GLU A 103 1.22 -0.50 -14.70
C GLU A 103 1.82 -1.52 -13.71
N LEU A 104 2.83 -1.12 -12.94
CA LEU A 104 3.48 -1.99 -11.96
C LEU A 104 2.56 -2.35 -10.80
N LEU A 105 1.78 -1.38 -10.32
CA LEU A 105 0.81 -1.61 -9.26
C LEU A 105 -0.24 -2.62 -9.71
N GLU A 106 -0.85 -2.44 -10.88
CA GLU A 106 -1.86 -3.36 -11.42
C GLU A 106 -1.30 -4.77 -11.61
N LYS A 107 -0.08 -4.87 -12.18
CA LYS A 107 0.56 -6.15 -12.46
C LYS A 107 0.92 -6.94 -11.20
N HIS A 108 1.40 -6.26 -10.16
CA HIS A 108 1.98 -6.91 -8.97
C HIS A 108 1.13 -6.79 -7.70
N TRP A 109 -0.04 -6.12 -7.77
CA TRP A 109 -0.93 -5.92 -6.63
C TRP A 109 -1.16 -7.20 -5.84
N HIS A 110 -1.75 -8.21 -6.49
CA HIS A 110 -2.16 -9.46 -5.85
C HIS A 110 -0.97 -10.22 -5.25
N GLN A 111 0.23 -10.02 -5.76
CA GLN A 111 1.43 -10.70 -5.29
C GLN A 111 1.92 -10.14 -3.96
N PHE A 112 1.80 -8.82 -3.74
CA PHE A 112 2.46 -8.14 -2.61
C PHE A 112 1.52 -7.52 -1.58
N VAL A 113 0.26 -7.25 -1.93
CA VAL A 113 -0.69 -6.58 -1.03
C VAL A 113 -0.90 -7.35 0.28
N VAL A 114 -0.94 -8.68 0.26
CA VAL A 114 -1.16 -9.49 1.47
C VAL A 114 -0.06 -9.29 2.50
N THR A 115 1.18 -9.12 2.04
CA THR A 115 2.32 -8.82 2.92
C THR A 115 2.15 -7.45 3.58
N ALA A 116 1.73 -6.43 2.82
CA ALA A 116 1.42 -5.11 3.37
C ALA A 116 0.23 -5.15 4.35
N ALA A 117 -0.84 -5.87 4.01
CA ALA A 117 -2.01 -6.06 4.86
C ALA A 117 -1.65 -6.75 6.19
N THR A 118 -0.79 -7.78 6.14
CA THR A 118 -0.30 -8.48 7.33
C THR A 118 0.45 -7.53 8.27
N ALA A 119 1.30 -6.66 7.72
CA ALA A 119 2.02 -5.67 8.51
C ALA A 119 1.07 -4.63 9.13
N CYS A 120 0.11 -4.14 8.35
CA CYS A 120 -0.93 -3.22 8.82
C CYS A 120 -1.78 -3.83 9.94
N ALA A 121 -2.19 -5.09 9.82
CA ALA A 121 -2.96 -5.78 10.85
C ALA A 121 -2.16 -5.94 12.16
N ARG A 122 -0.84 -6.20 12.07
CA ARG A 122 0.03 -6.24 13.25
C ARG A 122 0.20 -4.87 13.91
N GLU A 123 0.35 -3.82 13.10
CA GLU A 123 0.44 -2.44 13.58
C GLU A 123 -0.85 -2.00 14.29
N SER A 124 -2.00 -2.32 13.68
CA SER A 124 -3.31 -1.94 14.19
C SER A 124 -3.61 -2.56 15.56
N LYS A 125 -3.20 -3.82 15.77
CA LYS A 125 -3.31 -4.49 17.06
C LYS A 125 -2.45 -3.85 18.14
N ARG A 126 -1.18 -3.54 17.85
CA ARG A 126 -0.27 -2.87 18.80
C ARG A 126 -0.82 -1.54 19.32
N HIS A 127 -1.53 -0.81 18.46
CA HIS A 127 -2.16 0.46 18.82
C HIS A 127 -3.50 0.32 19.56
N SER A 128 -4.15 -0.84 19.50
CA SER A 128 -5.41 -1.11 20.20
C SER A 128 -5.19 -1.58 21.64
N ASP A 129 -3.99 -2.12 21.92
CA ASP A 129 -3.58 -2.61 23.24
C ASP A 129 -2.98 -1.50 24.15
N LEU A 130 -2.97 -0.24 23.70
CA LEU A 130 -2.49 0.95 24.42
C LEU A 130 -3.67 1.87 24.79
#